data_AF-A0A970BI40-F1
#
_entry.id   AF-A0A970BI40-F1
#
_cell.length_a   1.000
_cell.length_b   1.000
_cell.length_c   1.000
_cell.angle_alpha   90.00
_cell.angle_beta   90.00
_cell.angle_gamma   90.00
#
_symmetry.space_group_name_H-M   'P 1'
#
loop_
_entity.id
_entity.type
_entity.pdbx_description
1 polymer ?
#
loop_
_entity_poly.entity_id
_entity_poly.type
_entity_poly.pdbx_seq_one_letter_code
_entity_poly.pdbx_strand_id
1 'polypeptide(L)'
;LVTPKDFGRKAAQTAKQVVVQRIREAERGMIFEDYINRQSEIVTGVIHRVSNETVFVNIGKTEGILPVNEQVRGERYTVNSRLKVYILDVKKTTKGPQVYLSRSHPGLVKRLFELEVPEIQDGTVEIKSIAREAGSRTKIAVYTEDENVDPVGACVGARGVRVQAVVDELFDEKIDIINWSDNPEELIHSALSPAKVERVIIADDEKSATVIVPDYQLSLAIGKEGQNVRLAAKLCGWKIDIKSHSQFFPDFDEGEEGFEVEDQGEEEYYEDNESFDSEETIDGEEK
;
A
#
# COMPACT_ATOMS: atom_id res chain seq x y z
N LEU A 1 -1.93 60.28 -43.42
CA LEU A 1 -1.37 59.35 -42.41
C LEU A 1 0.11 59.18 -42.69
N VAL A 2 0.98 59.80 -41.90
CA VAL A 2 2.44 59.66 -42.08
C VAL A 2 2.87 58.49 -41.21
N THR A 3 3.20 57.35 -41.83
CA THR A 3 3.85 56.23 -41.14
C THR A 3 5.25 56.65 -40.70
N PRO A 4 5.54 56.68 -39.40
CA PRO A 4 6.87 57.05 -38.90
C PRO A 4 7.96 56.15 -39.50
N LYS A 5 9.17 56.67 -39.75
CA LYS A 5 10.30 55.91 -40.34
C LYS A 5 10.62 54.60 -39.59
N ASP A 6 10.32 54.52 -38.30
CA ASP A 6 10.55 53.33 -37.45
C ASP A 6 9.35 52.39 -37.34
N PHE A 7 8.24 52.68 -38.02
CA PHE A 7 6.98 51.91 -37.91
C PHE A 7 7.17 50.44 -38.30
N GLY A 8 7.89 50.16 -39.39
CA GLY A 8 8.15 48.79 -39.83
C GLY A 8 8.97 47.96 -38.84
N ARG A 9 9.99 48.56 -38.20
CA ARG A 9 10.82 47.89 -37.19
C ARG A 9 10.03 47.62 -35.91
N LYS A 10 9.24 48.60 -35.44
CA LYS A 10 8.37 48.45 -34.26
C LYS A 10 7.28 47.41 -34.50
N ALA A 11 6.61 47.45 -35.67
CA ALA A 11 5.59 46.48 -36.05
C ALA A 11 6.15 45.06 -36.16
N ALA A 12 7.34 44.87 -36.74
CA ALA A 12 8.00 43.56 -36.81
C ALA A 12 8.38 43.02 -35.42
N GLN A 13 8.86 43.87 -34.51
CA GLN A 13 9.13 43.48 -33.12
C GLN A 13 7.85 43.10 -32.36
N THR A 14 6.78 43.88 -32.52
CA THR A 14 5.46 43.56 -31.94
C THR A 14 4.90 42.26 -32.51
N ALA A 15 4.97 42.04 -33.82
CA ALA A 15 4.55 40.80 -34.45
C ALA A 15 5.34 39.59 -33.91
N LYS A 16 6.67 39.71 -33.79
CA LYS A 16 7.51 38.67 -33.16
C LYS A 16 7.06 38.38 -31.73
N GLN A 17 6.78 39.41 -30.94
CA GLN A 17 6.33 39.25 -29.55
C GLN A 17 4.96 38.54 -29.46
N VAL A 18 4.01 38.93 -30.32
CA VAL A 18 2.68 38.29 -30.39
C VAL A 18 2.79 36.83 -30.80
N VAL A 19 3.62 36.51 -31.80
CA VAL A 19 3.85 35.11 -32.23
C VAL A 19 4.48 34.28 -31.11
N VAL A 20 5.53 34.78 -30.44
CA VAL A 20 6.16 34.08 -29.31
C VAL A 20 5.16 33.87 -28.16
N GLN A 21 4.31 34.86 -27.89
CA GLN A 21 3.26 34.72 -26.88
C GLN A 21 2.24 33.64 -27.25
N ARG A 22 1.75 33.61 -28.49
CA ARG A 22 0.83 32.57 -28.98
C ARG A 22 1.43 31.18 -28.91
N ILE A 23 2.71 31.02 -29.25
CA ILE A 23 3.43 29.74 -29.13
C ILE A 23 3.48 29.29 -27.67
N ARG A 24 3.86 30.18 -26.75
CA ARG A 24 3.90 29.86 -25.30
C ARG A 24 2.53 29.52 -24.74
N GLU A 25 1.47 30.19 -25.19
CA GLU A 25 0.09 29.89 -24.80
C GLU A 25 -0.34 28.50 -25.26
N ALA A 26 -0.02 28.14 -26.51
CA ALA A 26 -0.27 26.80 -27.03
C ALA A 26 0.53 25.72 -26.27
N GLU A 27 1.82 25.95 -26.01
CA GLU A 27 2.67 25.03 -25.22
C GLU A 27 2.11 24.82 -23.81
N ARG A 28 1.70 25.89 -23.12
CA ARG A 28 1.07 25.80 -21.79
C ARG A 28 -0.24 25.01 -21.83
N GLY A 29 -1.04 25.18 -22.89
CA GLY A 29 -2.26 24.42 -23.10
C GLY A 29 -1.97 22.92 -23.22
N MET A 30 -1.03 22.55 -24.07
CA MET A 30 -0.62 21.15 -24.26
C MET A 30 -0.06 20.52 -22.99
N ILE A 31 0.76 21.24 -22.23
CA ILE A 31 1.30 20.76 -20.94
C ILE A 31 0.16 20.51 -19.95
N PHE A 32 -0.80 21.43 -19.85
CA PHE A 32 -1.94 21.24 -18.96
C PHE A 32 -2.73 19.97 -19.33
N GLU A 33 -3.06 19.80 -20.60
CA GLU A 33 -3.82 18.64 -21.08
C GLU A 33 -3.07 17.33 -20.85
N ASP A 34 -1.75 17.31 -21.03
CA ASP A 34 -0.92 16.12 -20.77
C ASP A 34 -0.96 15.71 -19.30
N TYR A 35 -0.82 16.65 -18.37
CA TYR A 35 -0.75 16.33 -16.94
C TYR A 35 -2.12 16.18 -16.27
N ILE A 36 -3.16 16.89 -16.70
CA ILE A 36 -4.51 16.71 -16.13
C ILE A 36 -5.05 15.30 -16.41
N ASN A 37 -4.77 14.77 -17.60
CA ASN A 37 -5.14 13.39 -17.97
C ASN A 37 -4.31 12.34 -17.22
N ARG A 38 -3.20 12.76 -16.61
CA ARG A 38 -2.31 11.93 -15.79
C ARG A 38 -2.43 12.29 -14.31
N GLN A 39 -3.47 13.02 -13.92
CA GLN A 39 -3.75 13.22 -12.51
C GLN A 39 -3.95 11.85 -11.86
N SER A 40 -3.46 11.71 -10.62
CA SER A 40 -3.47 10.44 -9.90
C SER A 40 -2.59 9.34 -10.47
N GLU A 41 -1.62 9.68 -11.35
CA GLU A 41 -0.58 8.78 -11.83
C GLU A 41 0.77 9.02 -11.13
N ILE A 42 1.67 8.05 -11.26
CA ILE A 42 3.06 8.18 -10.82
C ILE A 42 3.95 8.67 -11.95
N VAL A 43 4.92 9.53 -11.63
CA VAL A 43 5.93 10.01 -12.57
C VAL A 43 7.31 9.97 -11.95
N THR A 44 8.31 9.58 -12.74
CA THR A 44 9.72 9.72 -12.34
C THR A 44 10.20 11.11 -12.67
N GLY A 45 10.78 11.80 -11.70
CA GLY A 45 11.34 13.14 -11.88
C GLY A 45 12.75 13.27 -11.30
N VAL A 46 13.39 14.40 -11.61
CA VAL A 46 14.70 14.78 -11.07
C VAL A 46 14.53 16.04 -10.24
N ILE A 47 15.01 16.03 -9.00
CA ILE A 47 14.97 17.21 -8.14
C ILE A 47 15.85 18.30 -8.76
N HIS A 48 15.23 19.41 -9.15
CA HIS A 48 15.93 20.50 -9.81
C HIS A 48 16.43 21.53 -8.78
N ARG A 49 15.61 21.85 -7.78
CA ARG A 49 15.96 22.79 -6.72
C ARG A 49 15.07 22.60 -5.48
N VAL A 50 15.57 23.06 -4.34
CA VAL A 50 14.81 23.16 -3.09
C VAL A 50 14.84 24.62 -2.65
N SER A 51 13.67 25.21 -2.39
CA SER A 51 13.55 26.62 -2.00
C SER A 51 12.44 26.77 -0.98
N ASN A 52 12.76 27.40 0.17
CA ASN A 52 11.83 27.54 1.30
C ASN A 52 11.13 26.21 1.63
N GLU A 53 11.92 25.13 1.75
CA GLU A 53 11.47 23.76 2.04
C GLU A 53 10.58 23.12 0.95
N THR A 54 10.15 23.87 -0.06
CA THR A 54 9.43 23.34 -1.22
C THR A 54 10.41 22.74 -2.20
N VAL A 55 10.14 21.50 -2.63
CA VAL A 55 10.96 20.77 -3.57
C VAL A 55 10.37 20.94 -4.97
N PHE A 56 11.21 21.31 -5.93
CA PHE A 56 10.83 21.47 -7.32
C PHE A 56 11.45 20.35 -8.13
N VAL A 57 10.61 19.60 -8.82
CA VAL A 57 10.99 18.36 -9.51
C VAL A 57 10.76 18.56 -11.00
N ASN A 58 11.81 18.38 -11.80
CA ASN A 58 11.66 18.30 -13.25
C ASN A 58 11.01 16.96 -13.61
N ILE A 59 9.82 17.01 -14.22
CA ILE A 59 9.02 15.86 -14.63
C ILE A 59 8.93 15.74 -16.17
N GLY A 60 9.92 16.29 -16.88
CA GLY A 60 10.03 16.26 -18.34
C GLY A 60 9.66 17.60 -18.97
N LYS A 61 8.37 17.80 -19.26
CA LYS A 61 7.88 18.99 -19.99
C LYS A 61 7.69 20.22 -19.11
N THR A 62 7.60 20.05 -17.79
CA THR A 62 7.38 21.13 -16.82
C THR A 62 8.05 20.82 -15.48
N GLU A 63 8.07 21.81 -14.60
CA GLU A 63 8.49 21.68 -13.19
C GLU A 63 7.26 21.39 -12.34
N GLY A 64 7.28 20.26 -11.62
CA GLY A 64 6.31 19.91 -10.59
C GLY A 64 6.72 20.46 -9.23
N ILE A 65 5.73 20.69 -8.37
CA ILE A 65 5.88 21.30 -7.05
C ILE A 65 5.52 20.25 -6.00
N LEU A 66 6.49 19.88 -5.17
CA LEU A 66 6.30 18.99 -4.01
C LEU A 66 6.32 19.84 -2.72
N PRO A 67 5.14 20.27 -2.23
CA PRO A 67 5.04 21.11 -1.04
C PRO A 67 5.35 20.33 0.23
N VAL A 68 5.69 21.04 1.32
CA VAL A 68 6.14 20.45 2.59
C VAL A 68 5.15 19.46 3.20
N ASN A 69 3.85 19.73 3.09
CA ASN A 69 2.79 18.85 3.61
C ASN A 69 2.63 17.55 2.82
N GLU A 70 3.14 17.50 1.59
CA GLU A 70 3.09 16.32 0.72
C GLU A 70 4.43 15.57 0.67
N GLN A 71 5.42 16.03 1.44
CA GLN A 71 6.70 15.37 1.65
C GLN A 71 6.60 14.31 2.75
N VAL A 72 7.49 13.31 2.69
CA VAL A 72 7.61 12.29 3.73
C VAL A 72 8.65 12.73 4.75
N ARG A 73 8.30 12.67 6.03
CA ARG A 73 9.23 13.00 7.12
C ARG A 73 10.36 11.96 7.13
N GLY A 74 11.60 12.43 7.06
CA GLY A 74 12.79 11.58 7.06
C GLY A 74 13.42 11.35 5.69
N GLU A 75 12.67 11.56 4.59
CA GLU A 75 13.25 11.53 3.24
C GLU A 75 14.18 12.73 3.03
N ARG A 76 15.32 12.51 2.35
CA ARG A 76 16.27 13.57 2.00
C ARG A 76 16.15 13.93 0.52
N TYR A 77 15.58 15.09 0.24
CA TYR A 77 15.44 15.63 -1.11
C TYR A 77 16.71 16.35 -1.57
N THR A 78 17.60 15.64 -2.25
CA THR A 78 18.88 16.18 -2.75
C THR A 78 18.75 16.61 -4.21
N VAL A 79 19.32 17.77 -4.56
CA VAL A 79 19.33 18.25 -5.95
C VAL A 79 20.04 17.24 -6.87
N ASN A 80 19.50 17.06 -8.07
CA ASN A 80 19.89 16.07 -9.08
C ASN A 80 19.56 14.61 -8.75
N SER A 81 18.95 14.32 -7.60
CA SER A 81 18.45 12.96 -7.31
C SER A 81 17.18 12.67 -8.10
N ARG A 82 17.03 11.40 -8.51
CA ARG A 82 15.80 10.87 -9.10
C ARG A 82 14.88 10.34 -8.01
N LEU A 83 13.58 10.51 -8.19
CA LEU A 83 12.55 9.94 -7.33
C LEU A 83 11.25 9.77 -8.11
N LYS A 84 10.45 8.78 -7.72
CA LYS A 84 9.07 8.67 -8.20
C LYS A 84 8.14 9.50 -7.31
N VAL A 85 7.22 10.23 -7.92
CA VAL A 85 6.25 11.11 -7.25
C VAL A 85 4.85 10.87 -7.80
N TYR A 86 3.85 11.06 -6.96
CA TYR A 86 2.44 11.00 -7.35
C TYR A 86 1.95 12.37 -7.82
N ILE A 87 1.26 12.45 -8.96
CA ILE A 87 0.60 13.68 -9.41
C ILE A 87 -0.69 13.85 -8.60
N LEU A 88 -0.64 14.75 -7.62
CA LEU A 88 -1.75 15.01 -6.72
C LEU A 88 -2.83 15.86 -7.40
N ASP A 89 -2.42 16.96 -8.03
CA ASP A 89 -3.35 17.93 -8.60
C ASP A 89 -2.68 18.75 -9.72
N VAL A 90 -3.47 19.22 -10.68
CA VAL A 90 -2.99 20.03 -11.82
C VAL A 90 -3.89 21.25 -11.99
N LYS A 91 -3.33 22.44 -11.72
CA LYS A 91 -4.08 23.70 -11.76
C LYS A 91 -3.67 24.58 -12.94
N LYS A 92 -4.65 25.17 -13.62
CA LYS A 92 -4.39 26.28 -14.57
C LYS A 92 -4.13 27.56 -13.78
N THR A 93 -3.01 28.23 -14.06
CA THR A 93 -2.73 29.55 -13.50
C THR A 93 -2.40 30.55 -14.61
N THR A 94 -2.39 31.84 -14.28
CA THR A 94 -2.00 32.91 -15.22
C THR A 94 -0.56 32.79 -15.72
N LYS A 95 0.30 32.06 -15.00
CA LYS A 95 1.71 31.83 -15.36
C LYS A 95 1.94 30.52 -16.11
N GLY A 96 0.91 29.68 -16.26
CA GLY A 96 0.98 28.34 -16.85
C GLY A 96 0.39 27.26 -15.93
N PRO A 97 0.34 26.00 -16.39
CA PRO A 97 -0.09 24.89 -15.54
C PRO A 97 0.88 24.68 -14.38
N GLN A 98 0.35 24.45 -13.20
CA GLN A 98 1.11 24.02 -12.02
C GLN A 98 0.72 22.58 -11.69
N VAL A 99 1.73 21.71 -11.61
CA VAL A 99 1.56 20.30 -11.26
C VAL A 99 2.01 20.12 -9.82
N TYR A 100 1.06 19.83 -8.94
CA TYR A 100 1.34 19.50 -7.54
C TYR A 100 1.62 18.02 -7.42
N LEU A 101 2.69 17.71 -6.70
CA LEU A 101 3.22 16.39 -6.51
C LEU A 101 3.09 15.97 -5.05
N SER A 102 3.08 14.66 -4.81
CA SER A 102 3.11 14.08 -3.47
C SER A 102 4.01 12.86 -3.37
N ARG A 103 4.68 12.75 -2.21
CA ARG A 103 5.36 11.54 -1.75
C ARG A 103 4.60 10.86 -0.62
N SER A 104 3.82 11.61 0.17
CA SER A 104 3.09 11.08 1.33
C SER A 104 1.71 10.49 1.00
N HIS A 105 1.13 10.84 -0.16
CA HIS A 105 -0.22 10.39 -0.53
C HIS A 105 -0.31 8.86 -0.70
N PRO A 106 -1.37 8.18 -0.21
CA PRO A 106 -1.54 6.72 -0.36
C PRO A 106 -1.57 6.24 -1.82
N GLY A 107 -2.02 7.11 -2.74
CA GLY A 107 -2.03 6.82 -4.17
C GLY A 107 -0.65 6.53 -4.75
N LEU A 108 0.43 7.03 -4.14
CA LEU A 108 1.79 6.64 -4.55
C LEU A 108 2.01 5.13 -4.36
N VAL A 109 1.62 4.59 -3.20
CA VAL A 109 1.77 3.15 -2.89
C VAL A 109 0.95 2.32 -3.88
N LYS A 110 -0.31 2.71 -4.12
CA LYS A 110 -1.17 2.05 -5.12
C LYS A 110 -0.48 1.95 -6.49
N ARG A 111 0.02 3.07 -7.01
CA ARG A 111 0.68 3.09 -8.32
C ARG A 111 2.02 2.35 -8.35
N LEU A 112 2.75 2.29 -7.23
CA LEU A 112 3.96 1.49 -7.15
C LEU A 112 3.66 -0.01 -7.23
N PHE A 113 2.62 -0.47 -6.54
CA PHE A 113 2.17 -1.86 -6.63
C PHE A 113 1.63 -2.20 -8.03
N GLU A 114 0.86 -1.31 -8.66
CA GLU A 114 0.41 -1.49 -10.05
C GLU A 114 1.57 -1.62 -11.05
N LEU A 115 2.71 -0.97 -10.80
CA LEU A 115 3.90 -1.12 -11.64
C LEU A 115 4.69 -2.40 -11.37
N GLU A 116 4.66 -2.91 -10.13
CA GLU A 116 5.47 -4.04 -9.67
C GLU A 116 4.75 -5.38 -9.78
N VAL A 117 3.41 -5.39 -9.74
CA VAL A 117 2.57 -6.59 -9.65
C VAL A 117 1.67 -6.68 -10.90
N PRO A 118 2.00 -7.56 -11.87
CA PRO A 118 1.21 -7.73 -13.10
C PRO A 118 -0.27 -8.04 -12.86
N GLU A 119 -0.57 -8.82 -11.83
CA GLU A 119 -1.93 -9.22 -11.45
C GLU A 119 -2.76 -8.02 -10.97
N ILE A 120 -2.13 -6.97 -10.44
CA ILE A 120 -2.83 -5.70 -10.14
C ILE A 120 -3.01 -4.88 -11.41
N GLN A 121 -2.03 -4.92 -12.32
CA GLN A 121 -2.08 -4.17 -13.56
C GLN A 121 -3.17 -4.68 -14.52
N ASP A 122 -3.38 -5.99 -14.61
CA ASP A 122 -4.40 -6.60 -15.45
C ASP A 122 -5.79 -6.70 -14.78
N GLY A 123 -5.86 -6.40 -13.49
CA GLY A 123 -7.09 -6.36 -12.70
C GLY A 123 -7.48 -7.70 -12.06
N THR A 124 -6.65 -8.75 -12.16
CA THR A 124 -6.87 -10.02 -11.46
C THR A 124 -6.87 -9.84 -9.94
N VAL A 125 -6.00 -8.99 -9.42
CA VAL A 125 -5.90 -8.62 -8.01
C VAL A 125 -6.25 -7.13 -7.84
N GLU A 126 -7.18 -6.84 -6.94
CA GLU A 126 -7.60 -5.48 -6.63
C GLU A 126 -7.07 -5.02 -5.27
N ILE A 127 -6.50 -3.82 -5.22
CA ILE A 127 -6.24 -3.13 -3.94
C ILE A 127 -7.54 -2.45 -3.48
N LYS A 128 -8.20 -3.02 -2.47
CA LYS A 128 -9.48 -2.53 -1.93
C LYS A 128 -9.31 -1.34 -0.98
N SER A 129 -8.26 -1.34 -0.16
CA SER A 129 -8.02 -0.28 0.82
C SER A 129 -6.54 -0.09 1.12
N ILE A 130 -6.14 1.14 1.46
CA ILE A 130 -4.79 1.50 1.87
C ILE A 130 -4.86 2.44 3.08
N ALA A 131 -4.23 2.03 4.18
CA ALA A 131 -3.98 2.88 5.34
C ALA A 131 -2.49 3.16 5.45
N ARG A 132 -2.11 4.43 5.30
CA ARG A 132 -0.71 4.86 5.25
C ARG A 132 -0.38 5.89 6.32
N GLU A 133 0.73 5.67 7.00
CA GLU A 133 1.52 6.63 7.75
C GLU A 133 2.89 6.76 7.06
N ALA A 134 2.99 7.73 6.16
CA ALA A 134 4.09 7.81 5.19
C ALA A 134 5.48 7.92 5.85
N GLY A 135 6.44 7.17 5.33
CA GLY A 135 7.81 7.05 5.86
C GLY A 135 7.92 6.16 7.08
N SER A 136 6.83 5.53 7.53
CA SER A 136 6.84 4.62 8.67
C SER A 136 6.21 3.29 8.34
N ARG A 137 4.90 3.25 8.12
CA ARG A 137 4.17 2.00 7.90
C ARG A 137 2.92 2.20 7.06
N THR A 138 2.66 1.26 6.17
CA THR A 138 1.44 1.17 5.37
C THR A 138 0.84 -0.22 5.50
N LYS A 139 -0.47 -0.28 5.67
CA LYS A 139 -1.26 -1.50 5.48
C LYS A 139 -2.02 -1.40 4.16
N ILE A 140 -2.02 -2.47 3.39
CA ILE A 140 -2.81 -2.62 2.18
C ILE A 140 -3.69 -3.87 2.28
N ALA A 141 -4.93 -3.74 1.84
CA ALA A 141 -5.86 -4.85 1.75
C ALA A 141 -6.15 -5.17 0.29
N VAL A 142 -5.90 -6.42 -0.09
CA VAL A 142 -5.96 -6.92 -1.46
C VAL A 142 -6.98 -8.04 -1.59
N TYR A 143 -7.61 -8.13 -2.75
CA TYR A 143 -8.67 -9.09 -3.04
C TYR A 143 -8.51 -9.64 -4.46
N THR A 144 -9.03 -10.83 -4.71
CA THR A 144 -9.24 -11.36 -6.05
C THR A 144 -10.52 -12.19 -6.06
N GLU A 145 -11.22 -12.20 -7.19
CA GLU A 145 -12.36 -13.11 -7.42
C GLU A 145 -11.90 -14.49 -7.93
N ASP A 146 -10.65 -14.61 -8.39
CA ASP A 146 -10.11 -15.87 -8.92
C ASP A 146 -9.61 -16.75 -7.76
N GLU A 147 -10.32 -17.86 -7.51
CA GLU A 147 -9.98 -18.84 -6.46
C GLU A 147 -8.60 -19.50 -6.67
N ASN A 148 -8.03 -19.43 -7.87
CA ASN A 148 -6.70 -19.98 -8.17
C ASN A 148 -5.56 -18.99 -7.90
N VAL A 149 -5.88 -17.75 -7.51
CA VAL A 149 -4.91 -16.68 -7.28
C VAL A 149 -4.87 -16.33 -5.80
N ASP A 150 -3.67 -16.36 -5.21
CA ASP A 150 -3.44 -15.77 -3.89
C ASP A 150 -3.06 -14.29 -4.06
N PRO A 151 -3.93 -13.33 -3.65
CA PRO A 151 -3.68 -11.92 -3.88
C PRO A 151 -2.53 -11.40 -3.00
N VAL A 152 -2.34 -11.94 -1.79
CA VAL A 152 -1.21 -11.58 -0.92
C VAL A 152 0.07 -12.13 -1.52
N GLY A 153 0.08 -13.40 -1.91
CA GLY A 153 1.22 -14.05 -2.57
C GLY A 153 1.65 -13.35 -3.86
N ALA A 154 0.70 -12.90 -4.68
CA ALA A 154 0.97 -12.10 -5.88
C ALA A 154 1.69 -10.79 -5.53
N CYS A 155 1.23 -10.07 -4.51
CA CYS A 155 1.83 -8.80 -4.12
C CYS A 155 3.20 -8.94 -3.45
N VAL A 156 3.39 -10.00 -2.66
CA VAL A 156 4.66 -10.30 -1.99
C VAL A 156 5.70 -10.79 -3.00
N GLY A 157 5.29 -11.66 -3.93
CA GLY A 157 6.17 -12.31 -4.89
C GLY A 157 7.12 -13.34 -4.25
N ALA A 158 7.89 -14.04 -5.08
CA ALA A 158 8.83 -15.05 -4.60
C ALA A 158 9.82 -14.45 -3.59
N ARG A 159 9.84 -14.98 -2.36
CA ARG A 159 10.67 -14.48 -1.24
C ARG A 159 10.52 -12.99 -0.94
N GLY A 160 9.35 -12.39 -1.23
CA GLY A 160 9.09 -10.98 -0.91
C GLY A 160 9.73 -9.95 -1.85
N VAL A 161 10.26 -10.39 -3.00
CA VAL A 161 11.01 -9.49 -3.91
C VAL A 161 10.17 -8.31 -4.39
N ARG A 162 8.88 -8.52 -4.70
CA ARG A 162 8.01 -7.48 -5.24
C ARG A 162 7.68 -6.42 -4.19
N VAL A 163 7.21 -6.86 -3.02
CA VAL A 163 6.95 -5.93 -1.89
C VAL A 163 8.23 -5.21 -1.47
N GLN A 164 9.38 -5.87 -1.48
CA GLN A 164 10.65 -5.24 -1.11
C GLN A 164 11.05 -4.13 -2.10
N ALA A 165 10.82 -4.31 -3.40
CA ALA A 165 11.06 -3.25 -4.39
C ALA A 165 10.23 -1.99 -4.11
N VAL A 166 8.98 -2.14 -3.65
CA VAL A 166 8.13 -1.02 -3.24
C VAL A 166 8.62 -0.40 -1.93
N VAL A 167 9.03 -1.20 -0.95
CA VAL A 167 9.62 -0.73 0.33
C VAL A 167 10.88 0.10 0.07
N ASP A 168 11.75 -0.35 -0.83
CA ASP A 168 12.99 0.34 -1.18
C ASP A 168 12.72 1.70 -1.84
N GLU A 169 11.73 1.79 -2.74
CA GLU A 169 11.30 3.04 -3.37
C GLU A 169 10.65 4.03 -2.37
N LEU A 170 10.16 3.52 -1.24
CA LEU A 170 9.56 4.30 -0.15
C LEU A 170 10.54 4.53 1.02
N PHE A 171 11.84 4.31 0.81
CA PHE A 171 12.89 4.53 1.82
C PHE A 171 12.63 3.79 3.13
N ASP A 172 12.47 2.46 3.04
CA ASP A 172 12.27 1.55 4.17
C ASP A 172 10.93 1.68 4.92
N GLU A 173 9.93 2.34 4.33
CA GLU A 173 8.55 2.32 4.83
C GLU A 173 8.04 0.86 4.91
N LYS A 174 7.61 0.41 6.09
CA LYS A 174 7.15 -0.97 6.29
C LYS A 174 5.77 -1.19 5.65
N ILE A 175 5.59 -2.29 4.93
CA ILE A 175 4.33 -2.60 4.26
C ILE A 175 3.78 -3.93 4.77
N ASP A 176 2.56 -3.91 5.30
CA ASP A 176 1.79 -5.11 5.59
C ASP A 176 0.74 -5.31 4.50
N ILE A 177 0.68 -6.51 3.95
CA ILE A 177 -0.28 -6.90 2.91
C ILE A 177 -1.21 -7.94 3.53
N ILE A 178 -2.51 -7.68 3.50
CA ILE A 178 -3.54 -8.54 4.10
C ILE A 178 -4.64 -8.86 3.08
N ASN A 179 -5.33 -9.97 3.28
CA ASN A 179 -6.52 -10.30 2.52
C ASN A 179 -7.66 -9.37 2.92
N TRP A 180 -8.32 -8.77 1.94
CA TRP A 180 -9.60 -8.11 2.13
C TRP A 180 -10.71 -9.17 2.27
N SER A 181 -11.67 -8.90 3.15
CA SER A 181 -12.93 -9.63 3.23
C SER A 181 -14.07 -8.62 3.37
N ASP A 182 -15.22 -8.94 2.77
CA ASP A 182 -16.45 -8.17 2.99
C ASP A 182 -17.07 -8.47 4.37
N ASN A 183 -16.65 -9.57 5.01
CA ASN A 183 -16.97 -9.84 6.40
C ASN A 183 -16.09 -8.95 7.31
N PRO A 184 -16.69 -8.03 8.10
CA PRO A 184 -15.93 -7.10 8.93
C PRO A 184 -15.11 -7.79 10.02
N GLU A 185 -15.57 -8.92 10.56
CA GLU A 185 -14.82 -9.70 11.55
C GLU A 185 -13.51 -10.25 10.95
N GLU A 186 -13.58 -10.88 9.78
CA GLU A 186 -12.41 -11.42 9.07
C GLU A 186 -11.45 -10.32 8.62
N LEU A 187 -11.99 -9.19 8.13
CA LEU A 187 -11.19 -8.06 7.70
C LEU A 187 -10.43 -7.43 8.87
N ILE A 188 -11.09 -7.22 10.01
CA ILE A 188 -10.48 -6.65 11.23
C ILE A 188 -9.43 -7.61 11.81
N HIS A 189 -9.73 -8.91 11.83
CA HIS A 189 -8.78 -9.95 12.24
C HIS A 189 -7.50 -9.87 11.41
N SER A 190 -7.65 -9.87 10.07
CA SER A 190 -6.54 -9.78 9.13
C SER A 190 -5.76 -8.46 9.29
N ALA A 191 -6.45 -7.33 9.48
CA ALA A 191 -5.84 -6.01 9.55
C ALA A 191 -4.93 -5.80 10.77
N LEU A 192 -5.15 -6.56 11.86
CA LEU A 192 -4.31 -6.51 13.06
C LEU A 192 -3.02 -7.32 12.96
N SER A 193 -2.85 -8.10 11.89
CA SER A 193 -1.59 -8.78 11.56
C SER A 193 -0.39 -7.83 11.71
N PRO A 194 0.69 -8.24 12.40
CA PRO A 194 1.04 -9.62 12.77
C PRO A 194 0.48 -10.13 14.11
N ALA A 195 -0.31 -9.33 14.83
CA ALA A 195 -0.85 -9.76 16.12
C ALA A 195 -1.91 -10.85 15.94
N LYS A 196 -1.86 -11.89 16.79
CA LYS A 196 -2.90 -12.93 16.80
C LYS A 196 -4.13 -12.44 17.55
N VAL A 197 -5.28 -12.60 16.91
CA VAL A 197 -6.60 -12.23 17.46
C VAL A 197 -7.36 -13.49 17.85
N GLU A 198 -7.91 -13.50 19.06
CA GLU A 198 -8.75 -14.59 19.57
C GLU A 198 -10.20 -14.45 19.12
N ARG A 199 -10.74 -13.22 19.21
CA ARG A 199 -12.14 -12.92 18.90
C ARG A 199 -12.32 -11.48 18.47
N VAL A 200 -13.22 -11.25 17.51
CA VAL A 200 -13.69 -9.91 17.15
C VAL A 200 -15.18 -9.85 17.47
N ILE A 201 -15.60 -8.85 18.25
CA ILE A 201 -16.99 -8.60 18.56
C ILE A 201 -17.41 -7.34 17.80
N ILE A 202 -18.31 -7.51 16.86
CA ILE A 202 -18.81 -6.44 15.99
C ILE A 202 -20.03 -5.77 16.62
N ALA A 203 -20.04 -4.44 16.63
CA ALA A 203 -21.20 -3.60 16.91
C ALA A 203 -21.51 -2.76 15.66
N ASP A 204 -22.40 -3.30 14.82
CA ASP A 204 -22.71 -2.79 13.47
C ASP A 204 -23.34 -1.39 13.49
N ASP A 205 -24.12 -1.08 14.51
CA ASP A 205 -24.83 0.19 14.66
C ASP A 205 -23.89 1.40 14.77
N GLU A 206 -22.69 1.21 15.34
CA GLU A 206 -21.71 2.27 15.55
C GLU A 206 -20.47 2.17 14.65
N LYS A 207 -20.39 1.16 13.77
CA LYS A 207 -19.15 0.75 13.09
C LYS A 207 -17.99 0.64 14.08
N SER A 208 -18.23 -0.03 15.19
CA SER A 208 -17.23 -0.30 16.23
C SER A 208 -17.02 -1.80 16.42
N ALA A 209 -15.81 -2.15 16.82
CA ALA A 209 -15.43 -3.53 17.10
C ALA A 209 -14.56 -3.58 18.35
N THR A 210 -14.84 -4.56 19.21
CA THR A 210 -13.96 -4.92 20.33
C THR A 210 -13.19 -6.17 19.94
N VAL A 211 -11.87 -6.08 19.93
CA VAL A 211 -10.98 -7.18 19.58
C VAL A 211 -10.32 -7.70 20.84
N ILE A 212 -10.43 -9.01 21.05
CA ILE A 212 -9.79 -9.72 22.14
C ILE A 212 -8.53 -10.39 21.60
N VAL A 213 -7.41 -10.15 22.26
CA VAL A 213 -6.11 -10.74 21.94
C VAL A 213 -5.51 -11.39 23.18
N PRO A 214 -4.59 -12.35 23.04
CA PRO A 214 -3.87 -12.88 24.19
C PRO A 214 -3.10 -11.78 24.91
N ASP A 215 -2.96 -11.85 26.25
CA ASP A 215 -2.30 -10.82 27.06
C ASP A 215 -0.87 -10.49 26.57
N TYR A 216 -0.12 -11.50 26.14
CA TYR A 216 1.23 -11.32 25.60
C TYR A 216 1.26 -10.66 24.20
N GLN A 217 0.13 -10.62 23.48
CA GLN A 217 -0.02 -9.97 22.18
C GLN A 217 -0.58 -8.54 22.29
N LEU A 218 -1.11 -8.12 23.44
CA LEU A 218 -1.78 -6.81 23.60
C LEU A 218 -0.92 -5.64 23.09
N SER A 219 0.35 -5.60 23.51
CA SER A 219 1.29 -4.56 23.08
C SER A 219 1.55 -4.58 21.58
N LEU A 220 1.64 -5.77 20.97
CA LEU A 220 1.85 -5.93 19.53
C LEU A 220 0.61 -5.49 18.73
N ALA A 221 -0.58 -5.86 19.21
CA ALA A 221 -1.85 -5.54 18.59
C ALA A 221 -2.11 -4.02 18.57
N ILE A 222 -1.80 -3.33 19.68
CA ILE A 222 -1.82 -1.86 19.74
C ILE A 222 -0.73 -1.28 18.84
N GLY A 223 0.49 -1.82 18.94
CA GLY A 223 1.68 -1.34 18.24
C GLY A 223 2.30 -0.10 18.88
N LYS A 224 3.50 0.26 18.44
CA LYS A 224 4.22 1.45 18.92
C LYS A 224 3.36 2.70 18.73
N GLU A 225 3.09 3.44 19.81
CA GLU A 225 2.24 4.63 19.82
C GLU A 225 0.83 4.41 19.22
N GLY A 226 0.32 3.17 19.31
CA GLY A 226 -0.98 2.81 18.74
C GLY A 226 -1.00 2.73 17.21
N GLN A 227 0.16 2.68 16.55
CA GLN A 227 0.24 2.71 15.08
C GLN A 227 -0.48 1.52 14.43
N ASN A 228 -0.37 0.31 14.98
CA ASN A 228 -0.95 -0.87 14.35
C ASN A 228 -2.49 -0.80 14.35
N VAL A 229 -3.08 -0.55 15.52
CA VAL A 229 -4.54 -0.40 15.67
C VAL A 229 -5.08 0.79 14.88
N ARG A 230 -4.35 1.92 14.83
CA ARG A 230 -4.77 3.11 14.06
C ARG A 230 -4.77 2.85 12.55
N LEU A 231 -3.76 2.16 12.04
CA LEU A 231 -3.71 1.75 10.65
C LEU A 231 -4.80 0.72 10.33
N ALA A 232 -5.02 -0.28 11.19
CA ALA A 232 -6.09 -1.26 11.02
C ALA A 232 -7.47 -0.60 11.00
N ALA A 233 -7.75 0.31 11.94
CA ALA A 233 -8.99 1.07 12.02
C ALA A 233 -9.23 1.90 10.75
N LYS A 234 -8.20 2.59 10.25
CA LYS A 234 -8.26 3.37 9.00
C LYS A 234 -8.46 2.47 7.78
N LEU A 235 -7.83 1.30 7.74
CA LEU A 235 -7.90 0.36 6.62
C LEU A 235 -9.30 -0.23 6.49
N CYS A 236 -9.89 -0.64 7.60
CA CYS A 236 -11.22 -1.25 7.65
C CYS A 236 -12.33 -0.19 7.59
N GLY A 237 -12.07 1.03 8.05
CA GLY A 237 -13.11 2.05 8.25
C GLY A 237 -13.96 1.80 9.50
N TRP A 238 -13.39 1.17 10.52
CA TRP A 238 -14.03 0.79 11.78
C TRP A 238 -13.31 1.41 12.98
N LYS A 239 -14.04 1.68 14.06
CA LYS A 239 -13.44 1.98 15.36
C LYS A 239 -13.04 0.65 16.01
N ILE A 240 -11.77 0.47 16.34
CA ILE A 240 -11.25 -0.78 16.91
C ILE A 240 -10.76 -0.50 18.33
N ASP A 241 -11.39 -1.15 19.31
CA ASP A 241 -10.92 -1.22 20.69
C ASP A 241 -10.24 -2.57 20.92
N ILE A 242 -9.07 -2.58 21.56
CA ILE A 242 -8.31 -3.83 21.79
C ILE A 242 -8.24 -4.09 23.30
N LYS A 243 -8.66 -5.29 23.70
CA LYS A 243 -8.59 -5.78 25.07
C LYS A 243 -7.78 -7.07 25.11
N SER A 244 -7.04 -7.27 26.19
CA SER A 244 -6.47 -8.59 26.44
C SER A 244 -7.51 -9.58 26.95
N HIS A 245 -7.18 -10.87 26.92
CA HIS A 245 -8.02 -11.93 27.43
C HIS A 245 -8.42 -11.67 28.89
N SER A 246 -7.45 -11.45 29.79
CA SER A 246 -7.74 -11.16 31.20
C SER A 246 -8.54 -9.87 31.40
N GLN A 247 -8.40 -8.86 30.52
CA GLN A 247 -9.21 -7.63 30.60
C GLN A 247 -10.67 -7.85 30.20
N PHE A 248 -10.95 -8.81 29.32
CA PHE A 248 -12.29 -9.10 28.84
C PHE A 248 -13.00 -10.16 29.71
N PHE A 249 -12.25 -11.12 30.24
CA PHE A 249 -12.72 -12.20 31.10
C PHE A 249 -12.09 -12.10 32.51
N PRO A 250 -12.40 -11.05 33.29
CA PRO A 250 -11.76 -10.81 34.59
C PRO A 250 -12.03 -11.91 35.63
N ASP A 251 -13.15 -12.63 35.50
CA ASP A 251 -13.60 -13.65 36.46
C ASP A 251 -13.01 -15.05 36.20
N PHE A 252 -12.25 -15.25 35.11
CA PHE A 252 -11.63 -16.55 34.78
C PHE A 252 -10.21 -16.71 35.35
N ASP A 253 -9.62 -15.66 35.92
CA ASP A 253 -8.25 -15.67 36.48
C ASP A 253 -8.20 -16.00 37.99
N GLU A 254 -9.36 -16.26 38.63
CA GLU A 254 -9.46 -16.76 40.01
C GLU A 254 -9.98 -18.21 40.05
N GLY A 255 -9.19 -19.15 39.50
CA GLY A 255 -9.14 -20.51 40.02
C GLY A 255 -9.91 -21.61 39.28
N GLU A 256 -9.49 -21.95 38.06
CA GLU A 256 -9.57 -23.35 37.63
C GLU A 256 -8.22 -23.86 37.12
N GLU A 257 -7.79 -24.96 37.73
CA GLU A 257 -6.64 -25.77 37.39
C GLU A 257 -6.76 -26.33 35.96
N GLY A 258 -5.60 -26.47 35.30
CA GLY A 258 -5.33 -27.37 34.18
C GLY A 258 -6.49 -27.73 33.26
N PHE A 259 -6.52 -27.15 32.06
CA PHE A 259 -7.05 -27.84 30.89
C PHE A 259 -6.16 -29.09 30.64
N GLU A 260 -6.49 -30.21 31.28
CA GLU A 260 -6.13 -31.52 30.77
C GLU A 260 -6.91 -31.73 29.48
N VAL A 261 -6.18 -31.83 28.36
CA VAL A 261 -6.74 -32.29 27.11
C VAL A 261 -7.06 -33.77 27.31
N GLU A 262 -8.35 -34.10 27.48
CA GLU A 262 -8.84 -35.48 27.37
C GLU A 262 -8.57 -35.97 25.95
N ASP A 263 -7.50 -36.75 25.80
CA ASP A 263 -7.23 -37.60 24.66
C ASP A 263 -8.32 -38.67 24.59
N GLN A 264 -9.34 -38.44 23.76
CA GLN A 264 -10.37 -39.44 23.49
C GLN A 264 -9.74 -40.56 22.66
N GLY A 265 -9.65 -41.73 23.27
CA GLY A 265 -8.84 -42.84 22.83
C GLY A 265 -9.14 -43.39 21.44
N GLU A 266 -8.07 -43.76 20.75
CA GLU A 266 -8.09 -44.75 19.68
C GLU A 266 -8.08 -46.15 20.34
N GLU A 267 -9.22 -46.83 20.34
CA GLU A 267 -9.32 -48.25 20.68
C GLU A 267 -8.65 -49.11 19.60
N GLU A 268 -7.69 -49.94 20.05
CA GLU A 268 -7.08 -51.04 19.30
C GLU A 268 -8.14 -52.05 18.83
N TYR A 269 -8.21 -52.31 17.52
CA TYR A 269 -8.80 -53.53 16.99
C TYR A 269 -7.71 -54.55 16.66
N TYR A 270 -7.63 -55.59 17.50
CA TYR A 270 -6.96 -56.85 17.18
C TYR A 270 -7.87 -57.68 16.26
N GLU A 271 -7.40 -58.03 15.07
CA GLU A 271 -7.86 -59.23 14.37
C GLU A 271 -6.69 -60.23 14.29
N ASP A 272 -6.81 -61.26 15.12
CA ASP A 272 -6.08 -62.52 15.01
C ASP A 272 -6.34 -63.16 13.63
N ASN A 273 -5.28 -63.66 13.00
CA ASN A 273 -5.36 -64.94 12.31
C ASN A 273 -4.02 -65.67 12.42
N GLU A 274 -4.06 -66.78 13.15
CA GLU A 274 -2.97 -67.73 13.35
C GLU A 274 -2.50 -68.38 12.03
N SER A 275 -1.17 -68.39 11.89
CA SER A 275 -0.27 -69.44 11.39
C SER A 275 -0.75 -70.50 10.37
N PHE A 276 0.04 -70.69 9.31
CA PHE A 276 0.56 -72.03 8.99
C PHE A 276 1.93 -71.97 8.26
N ASP A 277 2.93 -72.46 8.99
CA ASP A 277 4.16 -73.20 8.68
C ASP A 277 4.88 -73.22 7.30
N SER A 278 6.21 -73.05 7.44
CA SER A 278 7.35 -73.79 6.84
C SER A 278 7.69 -73.76 5.34
N GLU A 279 8.97 -73.38 5.11
CA GLU A 279 9.99 -73.94 4.19
C GLU A 279 9.64 -74.27 2.72
N GLU A 280 10.30 -73.60 1.76
CA GLU A 280 11.49 -74.12 1.05
C GLU A 280 11.92 -73.17 -0.09
N THR A 281 13.23 -73.16 -0.31
CA THR A 281 14.01 -72.57 -1.40
C THR A 281 13.46 -72.78 -2.82
N ILE A 282 13.69 -71.83 -3.73
CA ILE A 282 14.25 -72.09 -5.07
C ILE A 282 14.96 -70.81 -5.59
N ASP A 283 16.17 -71.07 -6.06
CA ASP A 283 17.12 -70.25 -6.79
C ASP A 283 16.60 -69.90 -8.21
N GLY A 284 17.13 -68.85 -8.85
CA GLY A 284 17.06 -68.73 -10.32
C GLY A 284 16.62 -67.40 -10.93
N GLU A 285 17.63 -66.60 -11.26
CA GLU A 285 17.89 -66.06 -12.61
C GLU A 285 16.89 -65.17 -13.40
N GLU A 286 17.50 -64.05 -13.83
CA GLU A 286 17.43 -63.41 -15.15
C GLU A 286 16.31 -62.40 -15.50
N LYS A 287 16.83 -61.16 -15.66
CA LYS A 287 16.42 -60.02 -16.51
C LYS A 287 15.42 -59.01 -15.96
#